data_AF-A0A1N6Y667-F1
#
_entry.id   AF-A0A1N6Y667-F1
#
_cell.length_a   1.000
_cell.length_b   1.000
_cell.length_c   1.000
_cell.angle_alpha   90.00
_cell.angle_beta   90.00
_cell.angle_gamma   90.00
#
_symmetry.space_group_name_H-M   'P 1'
#
loop_
_entity.id
_entity.type
_entity.pdbx_description
1 polymer ?
#
loop_
_entity_poly.entity_id
_entity_poly.type
_entity_poly.pdbx_seq_one_letter_code
_entity_poly.pdbx_strand_id
1 'polypeptide(L)'
;MLREQEAGAKAAELCRKQGISEATFYNWKAKYGGMDVAEAKRLKALEEENAKLKTLLAEEMLHVAILRELLKKMVGPADKRDAVAHLKVVMGLSERRAYQIISADRKMIRYRRSCRPPEVELQMKLRGLANQRRRFGYRRLFIVVRRQGERSGVNRIHRLYREEGLSVRKRKARRSAVGTRAPILVEAKANVRWSLDFVHD
;
A
#
# COMPACT_ATOMS: atom_id res chain seq x y z
N MET A 1 -11.84 1.70 -63.61
CA MET A 1 -12.47 3.03 -63.51
C MET A 1 -11.46 4.16 -63.26
N LEU A 2 -10.84 4.30 -62.08
CA LEU A 2 -9.89 5.41 -61.82
C LEU A 2 -8.64 5.37 -62.73
N ARG A 3 -8.03 4.19 -62.90
CA ARG A 3 -6.93 3.98 -63.86
C ARG A 3 -7.33 4.18 -65.31
N GLU A 4 -8.56 3.82 -65.67
CA GLU A 4 -9.07 4.01 -67.04
C GLU A 4 -9.26 5.50 -67.34
N GLN A 5 -9.64 6.29 -66.33
CA GLN A 5 -9.67 7.76 -66.42
C GLN A 5 -8.26 8.36 -66.51
N GLU A 6 -7.31 7.86 -65.73
CA GLU A 6 -5.89 8.28 -65.78
C GLU A 6 -5.24 7.92 -67.13
N ALA A 7 -5.69 6.85 -67.78
CA ALA A 7 -5.32 6.45 -69.13
C ALA A 7 -6.05 7.24 -70.25
N GLY A 8 -6.88 8.23 -69.89
CA GLY A 8 -7.48 9.18 -70.84
C GLY A 8 -8.95 8.95 -71.22
N ALA A 9 -9.65 7.98 -70.62
CA ALA A 9 -11.10 7.84 -70.84
C ALA A 9 -11.89 9.05 -70.30
N LYS A 10 -13.13 9.26 -70.76
CA LYS A 10 -14.00 10.34 -70.25
C LYS A 10 -14.77 9.87 -69.00
N ALA A 11 -14.71 10.68 -67.93
CA ALA A 11 -15.32 10.35 -66.64
C ALA A 11 -16.83 10.11 -66.75
N ALA A 12 -17.51 10.93 -67.57
CA ALA A 12 -18.95 10.83 -67.83
C ALA A 12 -19.39 9.52 -68.49
N GLU A 13 -18.53 8.93 -69.33
CA GLU A 13 -18.80 7.67 -70.03
C GLU A 13 -18.53 6.47 -69.11
N LEU A 14 -17.45 6.54 -68.32
CA LEU A 14 -17.14 5.54 -67.29
C LEU A 14 -18.24 5.48 -66.22
N CYS A 15 -18.75 6.63 -65.78
CA CYS A 15 -19.85 6.72 -64.82
C CYS A 15 -21.14 6.09 -65.37
N ARG A 16 -21.49 6.39 -66.63
CA ARG A 16 -22.63 5.76 -67.32
C ARG A 16 -22.48 4.25 -67.46
N LYS A 17 -21.28 3.77 -67.83
CA LYS A 17 -21.00 2.33 -68.01
C LYS A 17 -21.06 1.55 -66.69
N GLN A 18 -20.64 2.16 -65.59
CA GLN A 18 -20.61 1.53 -64.26
C GLN A 18 -21.90 1.77 -63.45
N GLY A 19 -22.82 2.60 -63.95
CA GLY A 19 -24.07 2.93 -63.24
C GLY A 19 -23.88 3.80 -62.00
N ILE A 20 -22.86 4.67 -62.00
CA ILE A 20 -22.46 5.49 -60.85
C ILE A 20 -22.58 6.97 -61.23
N SER A 21 -22.85 7.87 -60.27
CA SER A 21 -22.89 9.31 -60.54
C SER A 21 -21.47 9.90 -60.63
N GLU A 22 -21.30 10.97 -61.41
CA GLU A 22 -20.00 11.65 -61.51
C GLU A 22 -19.52 12.17 -60.14
N ALA A 23 -20.43 12.61 -59.27
CA ALA A 23 -20.11 13.03 -57.91
C ALA A 23 -19.49 11.90 -57.08
N THR A 24 -20.01 10.68 -57.17
CA THR A 24 -19.46 9.52 -56.46
C THR A 24 -18.10 9.11 -57.03
N PHE A 25 -17.91 9.23 -58.35
CA PHE A 25 -16.61 9.04 -58.98
C PHE A 25 -15.55 10.03 -58.49
N TYR A 26 -15.86 11.33 -58.44
CA TYR A 26 -14.89 12.34 -57.96
C TYR A 26 -14.60 12.20 -56.46
N ASN A 27 -15.56 11.77 -55.64
CA ASN A 27 -15.31 11.43 -54.23
C ASN A 27 -14.32 10.26 -54.10
N TRP A 28 -14.45 9.23 -54.93
CA TRP A 28 -13.50 8.11 -54.95
C TRP A 28 -12.14 8.53 -55.50
N LYS A 29 -12.10 9.40 -56.51
CA LYS A 29 -10.85 9.98 -57.02
C LYS A 29 -10.14 10.83 -55.97
N ALA A 30 -10.87 11.59 -55.16
CA ALA A 30 -10.29 12.36 -54.07
C ALA A 30 -9.74 11.46 -52.95
N LYS A 31 -10.40 10.33 -52.67
CA LYS A 31 -10.02 9.41 -51.58
C LYS A 31 -8.95 8.38 -51.97
N TYR A 32 -8.96 7.92 -53.22
CA TYR A 32 -8.13 6.80 -53.70
C TYR A 32 -7.34 7.13 -54.97
N GLY A 33 -7.45 8.36 -55.50
CA GLY A 33 -6.67 8.78 -56.67
C GLY A 33 -5.19 8.86 -56.34
N GLY A 34 -4.34 8.41 -57.28
CA GLY A 34 -2.89 8.31 -57.07
C GLY A 34 -2.44 7.13 -56.18
N MET A 35 -3.36 6.28 -55.72
CA MET A 35 -3.06 5.09 -54.92
C MET A 35 -3.15 3.82 -55.79
N ASP A 36 -2.20 2.90 -55.64
CA ASP A 36 -2.29 1.57 -56.26
C ASP A 36 -3.39 0.73 -55.59
N VAL A 37 -4.00 -0.19 -56.33
CA VAL A 37 -4.95 -1.18 -55.81
C VAL A 37 -4.33 -2.01 -54.69
N ALA A 38 -3.02 -2.29 -54.76
CA ALA A 38 -2.28 -2.96 -53.70
C ALA A 38 -2.17 -2.10 -52.42
N GLU A 39 -1.90 -0.80 -52.58
CA GLU A 39 -1.85 0.16 -51.47
C GLU A 39 -3.22 0.37 -50.83
N ALA A 40 -4.29 0.45 -51.62
CA ALA A 40 -5.66 0.56 -51.13
C ALA A 40 -6.08 -0.67 -50.32
N LYS A 41 -5.69 -1.88 -50.76
CA LYS A 41 -5.91 -3.12 -50.00
C LYS A 41 -5.13 -3.13 -48.68
N ARG A 42 -3.86 -2.69 -48.70
CA ARG A 42 -3.03 -2.59 -47.49
C ARG A 42 -3.60 -1.58 -46.50
N LEU A 43 -4.09 -0.44 -46.97
CA LEU A 43 -4.71 0.59 -46.13
C LEU A 43 -5.93 0.02 -45.41
N LYS A 44 -6.82 -0.67 -46.13
CA LYS A 44 -8.00 -1.30 -45.52
C LYS A 44 -7.62 -2.35 -44.47
N ALA A 45 -6.61 -3.18 -44.74
CA ALA A 45 -6.12 -4.17 -43.78
C ALA A 45 -5.57 -3.50 -42.49
N LEU A 46 -4.80 -2.42 -42.64
CA LEU A 46 -4.28 -1.64 -41.51
C LEU A 46 -5.40 -0.94 -40.72
N GLU A 47 -6.46 -0.48 -41.38
CA GLU A 47 -7.64 0.09 -40.71
C GLU A 47 -8.36 -0.99 -39.87
N GLU A 48 -8.54 -2.19 -40.41
CA GLU A 48 -9.14 -3.33 -39.69
C GLU A 48 -8.28 -3.78 -38.51
N GLU A 49 -6.96 -3.85 -38.66
CA GLU A 49 -6.04 -4.13 -37.57
C GLU A 49 -6.07 -3.04 -36.49
N ASN A 50 -6.07 -1.77 -36.88
CA ASN A 50 -6.18 -0.67 -35.94
C ASN A 50 -7.50 -0.69 -35.18
N ALA A 51 -8.61 -1.06 -35.83
CA ALA A 51 -9.90 -1.22 -35.15
C ALA A 51 -9.81 -2.32 -34.09
N LYS A 52 -9.27 -3.49 -34.43
CA LYS A 52 -9.07 -4.60 -33.49
C LYS A 52 -8.16 -4.22 -32.32
N LEU A 53 -7.03 -3.55 -32.60
CA LEU A 53 -6.09 -3.10 -31.57
C LEU A 53 -6.70 -2.09 -30.61
N LYS A 54 -7.54 -1.17 -31.11
CA LYS A 54 -8.26 -0.22 -30.25
C LYS A 54 -9.25 -0.92 -29.32
N THR A 55 -9.97 -1.93 -29.80
CA THR A 55 -10.87 -2.74 -28.97
C THR A 55 -10.11 -3.47 -27.88
N LEU A 56 -9.03 -4.19 -28.23
CA LEU A 56 -8.20 -4.91 -27.26
C LEU A 56 -7.58 -3.97 -26.22
N LEU A 57 -7.11 -2.80 -26.65
CA LEU A 57 -6.58 -1.79 -25.73
C LEU A 57 -7.66 -1.29 -24.76
N ALA A 58 -8.88 -1.04 -25.23
CA ALA A 58 -9.98 -0.60 -24.38
C ALA A 58 -10.35 -1.68 -23.34
N GLU A 59 -10.40 -2.94 -23.74
CA GLU A 59 -10.64 -4.08 -22.84
C GLU A 59 -9.55 -4.19 -21.78
N GLU A 60 -8.27 -4.15 -22.15
CA GLU A 60 -7.15 -4.17 -21.20
C GLU A 60 -7.16 -2.96 -20.26
N MET A 61 -7.48 -1.77 -20.77
CA MET A 61 -7.64 -0.57 -19.94
C MET A 61 -8.76 -0.74 -18.91
N LEU A 62 -9.87 -1.38 -19.28
CA LEU A 62 -10.95 -1.71 -18.36
C LEU A 62 -10.49 -2.70 -17.28
N HIS A 63 -9.75 -3.74 -17.66
CA HIS A 63 -9.19 -4.72 -16.72
C HIS A 63 -8.24 -4.05 -15.70
N VAL A 64 -7.37 -3.16 -16.17
CA VAL A 64 -6.49 -2.38 -15.28
C VAL A 64 -7.28 -1.45 -14.36
N ALA A 65 -8.35 -0.82 -14.85
CA ALA A 65 -9.23 0.03 -14.03
C ALA A 65 -9.94 -0.78 -12.93
N ILE A 66 -10.45 -1.96 -13.26
CA ILE A 66 -11.09 -2.88 -12.31
C ILE A 66 -10.07 -3.32 -11.24
N LEU A 67 -8.85 -3.70 -11.64
CA LEU A 67 -7.79 -4.05 -10.70
C LEU A 67 -7.46 -2.90 -9.74
N ARG A 68 -7.39 -1.66 -10.26
CA ARG A 68 -7.16 -0.45 -9.44
C ARG A 68 -8.27 -0.20 -8.42
N GLU A 69 -9.53 -0.45 -8.78
CA GLU A 69 -10.65 -0.27 -7.84
C GLU A 69 -10.67 -1.36 -6.76
N LEU A 70 -10.33 -2.60 -7.11
CA LEU A 70 -10.14 -3.69 -6.13
C LEU A 70 -8.98 -3.38 -5.17
N LEU A 71 -7.90 -2.76 -5.68
CA LEU A 71 -6.75 -2.34 -4.89
C LEU A 71 -7.06 -1.25 -3.87
N LYS A 72 -8.08 -0.42 -4.11
CA LYS A 72 -8.55 0.60 -3.16
C LYS A 72 -9.03 0.00 -1.84
N LYS A 73 -9.47 -1.26 -1.86
CA LYS A 73 -9.87 -2.03 -0.66
C LYS A 73 -8.68 -2.63 0.11
N MET A 74 -7.47 -2.61 -0.44
CA MET A 74 -6.26 -3.07 0.25
C MET A 74 -5.65 -1.95 1.09
N VAL A 75 -5.90 -2.02 2.40
CA VAL A 75 -5.51 -1.00 3.37
C VAL A 75 -4.09 -1.24 3.92
N GLY A 76 -3.63 -2.50 3.99
CA GLY A 76 -2.39 -2.89 4.67
C GLY A 76 -1.16 -3.12 3.76
N PRO A 77 0.07 -2.85 4.25
CA PRO A 77 1.32 -3.26 3.60
C PRO A 77 1.50 -4.78 3.46
N ALA A 78 0.79 -5.59 4.25
CA ALA A 78 0.78 -7.05 4.13
C ALA A 78 -0.03 -7.46 2.90
N ASP A 79 -1.29 -7.03 2.82
CA ASP A 79 -2.18 -7.27 1.68
C ASP A 79 -1.54 -6.85 0.35
N LYS A 80 -0.85 -5.69 0.35
CA LYS A 80 -0.09 -5.21 -0.83
C LYS A 80 1.05 -6.12 -1.24
N ARG A 81 1.72 -6.76 -0.29
CA ARG A 81 2.78 -7.75 -0.59
C ARG A 81 2.20 -9.03 -1.14
N ASP A 82 1.10 -9.51 -0.57
CA ASP A 82 0.44 -10.74 -1.00
C ASP A 82 -0.15 -10.60 -2.40
N ALA A 83 -0.77 -9.45 -2.69
CA ALA A 83 -1.27 -9.15 -4.03
C ALA A 83 -0.15 -9.07 -5.09
N VAL A 84 0.99 -8.44 -4.76
CA VAL A 84 2.15 -8.45 -5.68
C VAL A 84 2.68 -9.86 -5.88
N ALA A 85 2.74 -10.69 -4.83
CA ALA A 85 3.16 -12.08 -4.94
C ALA A 85 2.19 -12.88 -5.84
N HIS A 86 0.88 -12.69 -5.68
CA HIS A 86 -0.14 -13.33 -6.50
C HIS A 86 -0.02 -12.94 -7.97
N LEU A 87 0.15 -11.64 -8.28
CA LEU A 87 0.33 -11.17 -9.67
C LEU A 87 1.58 -11.76 -10.34
N LYS A 88 2.66 -11.95 -9.58
CA LYS A 88 3.88 -12.59 -10.10
C LYS A 88 3.66 -14.07 -10.43
N VAL A 89 2.95 -14.80 -9.57
CA VAL A 89 2.74 -16.25 -9.73
C VAL A 89 1.68 -16.56 -10.78
N VAL A 90 0.50 -15.94 -10.66
CA VAL A 90 -0.66 -16.28 -11.50
C VAL A 90 -0.57 -15.65 -12.88
N MET A 91 -0.11 -14.40 -12.97
CA MET A 91 -0.04 -13.67 -14.25
C MET A 91 1.38 -13.62 -14.85
N GLY A 92 2.35 -14.28 -14.22
CA GLY A 92 3.74 -14.30 -14.71
C GLY A 92 4.40 -12.92 -14.80
N LEU A 93 3.85 -11.90 -14.12
CA LEU A 93 4.33 -10.53 -14.25
C LEU A 93 5.68 -10.34 -13.56
N SER A 94 6.52 -9.48 -14.15
CA SER A 94 7.72 -9.01 -13.46
C SER A 94 7.35 -8.24 -12.20
N GLU A 95 8.19 -8.34 -11.16
CA GLU A 95 7.96 -7.63 -9.89
C GLU A 95 7.77 -6.12 -10.08
N ARG A 96 8.48 -5.53 -11.07
CA ARG A 96 8.37 -4.11 -11.42
C ARG A 96 6.99 -3.73 -11.91
N ARG A 97 6.43 -4.54 -12.82
CA ARG A 97 5.10 -4.29 -13.38
C ARG A 97 4.01 -4.54 -12.35
N ALA A 98 4.19 -5.56 -11.51
CA ALA A 98 3.24 -5.90 -10.44
C ALA A 98 3.06 -4.76 -9.42
N TYR A 99 4.14 -4.16 -8.89
CA TYR A 99 3.98 -3.06 -7.92
C TYR A 99 3.54 -1.73 -8.57
N GLN A 100 3.82 -1.51 -9.87
CA GLN A 100 3.28 -0.35 -10.62
C GLN A 100 1.76 -0.45 -10.77
N ILE A 101 1.23 -1.64 -11.06
CA ILE A 101 -0.22 -1.88 -11.13
C ILE A 101 -0.86 -1.67 -9.75
N ILE A 102 -0.20 -2.18 -8.71
CA ILE A 102 -0.67 -2.12 -7.31
C ILE A 102 -0.47 -0.74 -6.67
N SER A 103 0.30 0.16 -7.30
CA SER A 103 0.73 1.44 -6.73
C SER A 103 1.35 1.26 -5.33
N ALA A 104 2.27 0.30 -5.23
CA ALA A 104 3.00 -0.02 -4.01
C ALA A 104 4.48 0.38 -4.14
N ASP A 105 5.04 0.93 -3.05
CA ASP A 105 6.46 1.27 -3.01
C ASP A 105 7.33 0.00 -3.03
N ARG A 106 8.36 0.01 -3.88
CA ARG A 106 9.28 -1.12 -4.06
C ARG A 106 10.00 -1.53 -2.77
N LYS A 107 10.38 -0.57 -1.93
CA LYS A 107 11.04 -0.81 -0.63
C LYS A 107 10.09 -1.50 0.34
N MET A 108 8.81 -1.13 0.34
CA MET A 108 7.78 -1.80 1.13
C MET A 108 7.60 -3.26 0.69
N ILE A 109 7.51 -3.51 -0.61
CA ILE A 109 7.33 -4.86 -1.15
C ILE A 109 8.52 -5.76 -0.79
N ARG A 110 9.73 -5.23 -0.91
CA ARG A 110 10.98 -5.94 -0.61
C ARG A 110 11.33 -5.98 0.86
N TYR A 111 10.58 -5.28 1.70
CA TYR A 111 10.82 -5.29 3.13
C TYR A 111 10.53 -6.68 3.67
N ARG A 112 11.60 -7.43 3.89
CA ARG A 112 11.58 -8.65 4.69
C ARG A 112 11.82 -8.23 6.13
N ARG A 113 10.81 -8.40 6.98
CA ARG A 113 10.98 -8.22 8.44
C ARG A 113 12.16 -9.09 8.84
N SER A 114 13.18 -8.49 9.46
CA SER A 114 14.28 -9.25 10.04
C SER A 114 13.69 -10.10 11.18
N CYS A 115 13.31 -11.34 10.86
CA CYS A 115 13.03 -12.35 11.85
C CYS A 115 14.38 -12.69 12.48
N ARG A 116 14.68 -12.01 13.60
CA ARG A 116 15.87 -12.33 14.39
C ARG A 116 15.74 -13.77 14.90
N PRO A 117 16.85 -14.51 15.02
CA PRO A 117 16.83 -15.84 15.62
C PRO A 117 16.09 -15.80 16.97
N PRO A 118 15.37 -16.87 17.34
CA PRO A 118 14.65 -16.91 18.61
C PRO A 118 15.64 -16.66 19.75
N GLU A 119 15.42 -15.56 20.50
CA GLU A 119 16.32 -15.05 21.54
C GLU A 119 16.22 -15.87 22.84
N VAL A 120 16.09 -17.20 22.72
CA VAL A 120 15.74 -18.13 23.81
C VAL A 120 16.77 -18.06 24.94
N GLU A 121 18.05 -18.04 24.60
CA GLU A 121 19.13 -18.01 25.58
C GLU A 121 19.10 -16.72 26.42
N LEU A 122 18.93 -15.57 25.76
CA LEU A 122 18.86 -14.27 26.44
C LEU A 122 17.57 -14.13 27.28
N GLN A 123 16.45 -14.68 26.79
CA GLN A 123 15.19 -14.75 27.53
C GLN A 123 15.33 -15.59 28.80
N MET A 124 15.89 -16.81 28.69
CA MET A 124 16.13 -17.70 29.83
C MET A 124 17.04 -17.04 30.87
N LYS A 125 18.13 -16.41 30.42
CA LYS A 125 19.06 -15.67 31.28
C LYS A 125 18.37 -14.51 32.01
N LEU A 126 17.58 -13.71 31.29
CA LEU A 126 16.81 -12.60 31.87
C LEU A 126 15.78 -13.09 32.89
N ARG A 127 15.05 -14.16 32.58
CA ARG A 127 14.05 -14.76 33.47
C ARG A 127 14.69 -15.28 34.75
N GLY A 128 15.84 -15.97 34.64
CA GLY A 128 16.61 -16.44 35.78
C GLY A 128 17.04 -15.29 36.71
N LEU A 129 17.62 -14.23 36.14
CA LEU A 129 18.06 -13.06 36.91
C LEU A 129 16.90 -12.29 37.56
N ALA A 130 15.78 -12.14 36.85
CA ALA A 130 14.60 -11.48 37.39
C ALA A 130 13.97 -12.27 38.55
N ASN A 131 13.97 -13.60 38.46
CA ASN A 131 13.47 -14.48 39.52
C ASN A 131 14.35 -14.45 40.76
N GLN A 132 15.68 -14.42 40.60
CA GLN A 132 16.61 -14.26 41.72
C GLN A 132 16.45 -12.89 42.41
N ARG A 133 16.13 -11.84 41.66
CA ARG A 133 16.08 -10.46 42.17
C ARG A 133 14.78 -9.75 41.78
N ARG A 134 13.68 -10.14 42.44
CA ARG A 134 12.31 -9.62 42.15
C ARG A 134 12.13 -8.10 42.15
N ARG A 135 13.03 -7.31 42.75
CA ARG A 135 12.96 -5.83 42.72
C ARG A 135 13.68 -5.19 41.54
N PHE A 136 14.38 -5.97 40.72
CA PHE A 136 15.18 -5.44 39.62
C PHE A 136 14.30 -5.14 38.40
N GLY A 137 14.24 -3.87 38.00
CA GLY A 137 13.68 -3.49 36.71
C GLY A 137 14.68 -3.69 35.56
N TYR A 138 14.21 -3.45 34.32
CA TYR A 138 15.01 -3.67 33.10
C TYR A 138 16.36 -2.94 33.09
N ARG A 139 16.48 -1.74 33.67
CA ARG A 139 17.75 -1.00 33.76
C ARG A 139 18.80 -1.71 34.61
N ARG A 140 18.38 -2.27 35.75
CA ARG A 140 19.26 -3.03 36.66
C ARG A 140 19.65 -4.36 36.03
N LEU A 141 18.69 -5.06 35.44
CA LEU A 141 18.95 -6.31 34.69
C LEU A 141 19.92 -6.07 33.53
N PHE A 142 19.79 -4.96 32.80
CA PHE A 142 20.73 -4.60 31.73
C PHE A 142 22.17 -4.47 32.21
N ILE A 143 22.41 -3.82 33.35
CA ILE A 143 23.76 -3.69 33.91
C ILE A 143 24.32 -5.07 34.28
N VAL A 144 23.52 -5.93 34.92
CA VAL A 144 23.95 -7.28 35.32
C VAL A 144 24.26 -8.15 34.10
N VAL A 145 23.37 -8.15 33.12
CA VAL A 145 23.51 -8.91 31.87
C VAL A 145 24.74 -8.43 31.08
N ARG A 146 24.98 -7.12 31.03
CA ARG A 146 26.16 -6.54 30.37
C ARG A 146 27.47 -6.90 31.07
N ARG A 147 27.47 -7.00 32.41
CA ARG A 147 28.64 -7.50 33.17
C ARG A 147 28.92 -8.97 32.92
N GLN A 148 27.90 -9.76 32.59
CA GLN A 148 28.01 -11.17 32.20
C GLN A 148 28.38 -11.36 30.71
N GLY A 149 28.94 -10.34 30.05
CA GLY A 149 29.46 -10.42 28.68
C GLY A 149 28.45 -10.20 27.56
N GLU A 150 27.17 -10.00 27.88
CA GLU A 150 26.13 -9.81 26.86
C GLU A 150 26.20 -8.39 26.26
N ARG A 151 26.40 -8.29 24.94
CA ARG A 151 26.54 -7.01 24.22
C ARG A 151 25.20 -6.37 23.82
N SER A 152 24.08 -6.97 24.22
CA SER A 152 22.73 -6.49 23.91
C SER A 152 22.47 -5.07 24.43
N GLY A 153 21.91 -4.21 23.57
CA GLY A 153 21.54 -2.83 23.93
C GLY A 153 20.35 -2.75 24.90
N VAL A 154 20.21 -1.60 25.59
CA VAL A 154 19.17 -1.40 26.62
C VAL A 154 17.75 -1.56 26.07
N ASN A 155 17.51 -1.13 24.83
CA ASN A 155 16.21 -1.23 24.16
C ASN A 155 15.83 -2.71 23.88
N ARG A 156 16.82 -3.55 23.56
CA ARG A 156 16.61 -4.99 23.34
C ARG A 156 16.20 -5.67 24.64
N ILE A 157 16.89 -5.37 25.74
CA ILE A 157 16.54 -5.91 27.06
C ILE A 157 15.19 -5.39 27.55
N HIS A 158 14.88 -4.12 27.35
CA HIS A 158 13.58 -3.57 27.72
C HIS A 158 12.42 -4.22 26.94
N ARG A 159 12.61 -4.50 25.65
CA ARG A 159 11.63 -5.24 24.83
C ARG A 159 11.41 -6.64 25.40
N LEU A 160 12.48 -7.42 25.57
CA LEU A 160 12.41 -8.78 26.13
C LEU A 160 11.78 -8.81 27.52
N TYR A 161 12.14 -7.85 28.38
CA TYR A 161 11.56 -7.72 29.71
C TYR A 161 10.03 -7.50 29.69
N ARG A 162 9.52 -6.75 28.69
CA ARG A 162 8.08 -6.55 28.49
C ARG A 162 7.40 -7.78 27.89
N GLU A 163 8.01 -8.40 26.88
CA GLU A 163 7.50 -9.63 26.24
C GLU A 163 7.41 -10.79 27.25
N GLU A 164 8.38 -10.92 28.14
CA GLU A 164 8.41 -11.93 29.21
C GLU A 164 7.54 -11.59 30.43
N GLY A 165 6.88 -10.42 30.45
CA GLY A 165 6.00 -10.03 31.57
C GLY A 165 6.72 -9.85 32.91
N LEU A 166 8.03 -9.61 32.92
CA LEU A 166 8.86 -9.52 34.14
C LEU A 166 8.62 -8.24 34.96
N SER A 167 7.66 -7.41 34.55
CA SER A 167 7.29 -6.19 35.25
C SER A 167 6.76 -6.49 36.64
N VAL A 168 7.45 -5.98 37.66
CA VAL A 168 6.99 -6.06 39.04
C VAL A 168 5.61 -5.42 39.15
N ARG A 169 4.60 -6.23 39.51
CA ARG A 169 3.24 -5.75 39.70
C ARG A 169 3.24 -4.78 40.88
N LYS A 170 2.89 -3.51 40.63
CA LYS A 170 2.67 -2.54 41.71
C LYS A 170 1.56 -3.08 42.61
N ARG A 171 1.80 -3.17 43.91
CA ARG A 171 0.74 -3.45 44.88
C ARG A 171 -0.32 -2.36 44.71
N LYS A 172 -1.55 -2.74 44.35
CA LYS A 172 -2.67 -1.79 44.38
C LYS A 172 -2.80 -1.34 45.83
N ALA A 173 -2.71 -0.03 46.08
CA ALA A 173 -3.05 0.50 47.39
C ALA A 173 -4.45 -0.01 47.75
N ARG A 174 -4.64 -0.44 49.00
CA ARG A 174 -5.98 -0.76 49.49
C ARG A 174 -6.82 0.47 49.21
N ARG A 175 -7.91 0.32 48.45
CA ARG A 175 -8.91 1.38 48.34
C ARG A 175 -9.43 1.57 49.75
N SER A 176 -8.91 2.57 50.47
CA SER A 176 -9.60 3.04 51.65
C SER A 176 -10.94 3.52 51.13
N ALA A 177 -12.04 3.04 51.71
CA ALA A 177 -13.28 3.79 51.59
C ALA A 177 -12.89 5.23 51.96
N VAL A 178 -13.12 6.16 51.04
CA VAL A 178 -13.17 7.56 51.44
C VAL A 178 -14.43 7.61 52.28
N GLY A 179 -14.30 7.28 53.57
CA GLY A 179 -15.39 7.45 54.51
C GLY A 179 -15.85 8.89 54.37
N THR A 180 -17.15 9.11 54.54
CA THR A 180 -17.72 10.46 54.60
C THR A 180 -16.89 11.23 55.62
N ARG A 181 -15.98 12.09 55.15
CA ARG A 181 -15.23 12.97 56.05
C ARG A 181 -16.31 13.75 56.77
N ALA A 182 -16.31 13.71 58.11
CA ALA A 182 -17.23 14.54 58.88
C ALA A 182 -17.08 15.97 58.35
N PRO A 183 -18.19 16.66 58.02
CA PRO A 183 -18.12 18.01 57.51
C PRO A 183 -17.37 18.87 58.52
N ILE A 184 -16.49 19.74 58.02
CA ILE A 184 -15.79 20.69 58.87
C ILE A 184 -16.87 21.56 59.52
N LEU A 185 -16.94 21.53 60.86
CA LEU A 185 -17.87 22.38 61.60
C LEU A 185 -17.45 23.83 61.39
N VAL A 186 -18.33 24.62 60.79
CA VAL A 186 -18.15 26.05 60.59
C VAL A 186 -18.77 26.76 61.78
N GLU A 187 -17.94 27.45 62.57
CA GLU A 187 -18.38 28.24 63.71
C GLU A 187 -19.11 29.50 63.21
N ALA A 188 -20.25 29.84 63.83
CA ALA A 188 -21.12 30.94 63.37
C ALA A 188 -20.56 32.35 63.65
N LYS A 189 -19.52 32.47 64.49
CA LYS A 189 -18.89 33.75 64.86
C LYS A 189 -17.51 33.87 64.23
N ALA A 190 -17.16 35.08 63.82
CA ALA A 190 -15.82 35.40 63.35
C ALA A 190 -14.77 35.14 64.45
N ASN A 191 -13.55 34.78 64.04
CA ASN A 191 -12.36 34.58 64.89
C ASN A 191 -12.40 33.42 65.91
N VAL A 192 -13.38 32.51 65.82
CA VAL A 192 -13.46 31.36 66.75
C VAL A 192 -12.43 30.27 66.41
N ARG A 193 -12.01 30.13 65.15
CA ARG A 193 -11.04 29.11 64.71
C ARG A 193 -9.96 29.71 63.82
N TRP A 194 -8.71 29.41 64.15
CA TRP A 194 -7.52 29.79 63.39
C TRP A 194 -6.86 28.51 62.89
N SER A 195 -6.63 28.41 61.58
CA SER A 195 -5.87 27.31 60.97
C SER A 195 -4.57 27.88 60.40
N LEU A 196 -3.45 27.29 60.78
CA LEU A 196 -2.12 27.64 60.28
C LEU A 196 -1.58 26.45 59.50
N ASP A 197 -1.23 26.66 58.24
CA ASP A 197 -0.54 25.67 57.42
C ASP A 197 0.83 26.24 57.01
N PHE A 198 1.87 25.41 57.07
CA PHE A 198 3.21 25.81 56.68
C PHE A 198 3.43 25.52 55.19
N VAL A 199 3.95 26.50 54.48
CA VAL A 199 4.48 26.36 53.12
C VAL A 199 5.99 26.54 53.21
N HIS A 200 6.74 25.63 52.60
CA HIS A 200 8.19 25.72 52.47
C HIS A 200 8.53 25.75 50.98
N ASP A 201 9.47 26.63 50.59
CA ASP A 201 10.00 26.74 49.23
C ASP A 201 10.97 25.61 48.86
#